data_AF-A0A7V5YVL4-F1
#
_entry.id   AF-A0A7V5YVL4-F1
#
_cell.length_a   1.000
_cell.length_b   1.000
_cell.length_c   1.000
_cell.angle_alpha   90.00
_cell.angle_beta   90.00
_cell.angle_gamma   90.00
#
_symmetry.space_group_name_H-M   'P 1'
#
loop_
_entity.id
_entity.type
_entity.pdbx_description
1 polymer ?
#
loop_
_entity_poly.entity_id
_entity_poly.type
_entity_poly.pdbx_seq_one_letter_code
_entity_poly.pdbx_strand_id
1 'polypeptide(L)'
;MSNSAASSWPSARRSTRANRRRCAPDRSQGDTRPLPGAGLAQAYLQFLSDGSSLYPLDALKLAGVDMATPQPVEAAFGVLASLVDRLEMLLRKG
;
A
#
# COMPACT_ATOMS: atom_id res chain seq x y z
N MET A 1 -45.80 16.52 -30.63
CA MET A 1 -44.77 15.65 -31.24
C MET A 1 -43.55 15.66 -30.32
N SER A 2 -43.00 14.47 -30.04
CA SER A 2 -41.75 14.12 -29.35
C SER A 2 -41.66 14.29 -27.82
N ASN A 3 -41.03 13.41 -27.05
CA ASN A 3 -40.97 11.93 -27.02
C ASN A 3 -40.52 11.54 -25.59
N SER A 4 -40.93 10.38 -25.11
CA SER A 4 -40.47 9.74 -23.87
C SER A 4 -38.95 9.59 -23.81
N ALA A 5 -38.37 9.97 -22.66
CA ALA A 5 -37.28 9.24 -22.02
C ALA A 5 -37.55 9.24 -20.52
N ALA A 6 -38.53 8.41 -20.18
CA ALA A 6 -38.77 7.86 -18.87
C ALA A 6 -37.44 7.34 -18.25
N SER A 7 -37.29 7.63 -16.96
CA SER A 7 -37.11 6.57 -15.97
C SER A 7 -35.86 5.71 -16.04
N SER A 8 -34.85 6.08 -15.26
CA SER A 8 -34.07 5.18 -14.40
C SER A 8 -32.96 5.99 -13.70
N TRP A 9 -32.94 6.32 -12.42
CA TRP A 9 -33.46 5.71 -11.19
C TRP A 9 -33.73 6.80 -10.12
N PRO A 10 -34.86 6.74 -9.39
CA PRO A 10 -35.06 7.51 -8.17
C PRO A 10 -34.69 6.70 -6.92
N SER A 11 -33.39 6.53 -6.63
CA SER A 11 -32.91 5.98 -5.35
C SER A 11 -31.57 6.55 -4.84
N ALA A 12 -30.81 7.27 -5.66
CA ALA A 12 -29.46 7.71 -5.29
C ALA A 12 -29.38 9.00 -4.44
N ARG A 13 -30.52 9.59 -4.01
CA ARG A 13 -30.52 10.94 -3.41
C ARG A 13 -31.22 11.07 -2.05
N ARG A 14 -31.33 9.98 -1.29
CA ARG A 14 -31.88 10.00 0.09
C ARG A 14 -31.17 9.07 1.10
N SER A 15 -29.84 8.99 1.06
CA SER A 15 -29.06 8.42 2.18
C SER A 15 -28.01 9.40 2.73
N THR A 16 -28.53 10.29 3.58
CA THR A 16 -27.92 10.71 4.85
C THR A 16 -26.61 11.52 4.87
N ARG A 17 -26.79 12.81 5.19
CA ARG A 17 -25.85 13.72 5.89
C ARG A 17 -25.16 13.10 7.14
N ALA A 18 -25.64 11.95 7.63
CA ALA A 18 -25.08 11.21 8.77
C ALA A 18 -23.81 10.40 8.44
N ASN A 19 -23.60 9.94 7.20
CA ASN A 19 -22.41 9.15 6.85
C ASN A 19 -21.16 10.03 6.67
N ARG A 20 -21.35 11.32 6.37
CA ARG A 20 -20.23 12.25 6.10
C ARG A 20 -19.44 12.64 7.35
N ARG A 21 -19.92 12.33 8.56
CA ARG A 21 -19.23 12.60 9.83
C ARG A 21 -18.32 11.46 10.31
N ARG A 22 -18.28 10.30 9.64
CA ARG A 22 -17.43 9.16 10.03
C ARG A 22 -16.10 9.05 9.27
N CYS A 23 -15.85 9.88 8.26
CA CYS A 23 -14.71 9.71 7.35
C CYS A 23 -13.56 10.72 7.51
N ALA A 24 -13.56 11.61 8.51
CA ALA A 24 -12.43 12.48 8.75
C ALA A 24 -11.68 12.04 10.02
N PRO A 25 -10.61 11.24 9.92
CA PRO A 25 -9.66 11.16 11.02
C PRO A 25 -9.03 12.54 11.22
N ASP A 26 -9.01 12.99 12.48
CA ASP A 26 -8.30 14.17 12.92
C ASP A 26 -6.80 13.99 12.62
N ARG A 27 -6.27 14.76 11.67
CA ARG A 27 -4.84 14.73 11.30
C ARG A 27 -3.93 15.34 12.37
N SER A 28 -4.47 15.91 13.46
CA SER A 28 -3.67 16.57 14.49
C SER A 28 -3.13 15.63 15.57
N GLN A 29 -3.59 14.37 15.59
CA GLN A 29 -3.02 13.34 16.46
C GLN A 29 -2.41 12.24 15.58
N GLY A 30 -1.12 12.36 15.29
CA GLY A 30 -0.37 11.27 14.66
C GLY A 30 -0.51 10.02 15.54
N ASP A 31 -1.05 8.95 14.98
CA ASP A 31 -1.04 7.63 15.60
C ASP A 31 0.43 7.25 15.84
N THR A 32 0.98 7.54 17.02
CA THR A 32 2.36 7.18 17.43
C THR A 32 2.48 5.72 17.84
N ARG A 33 1.59 4.85 17.34
CA ARG A 33 1.70 3.42 17.61
C ARG A 33 2.95 2.89 16.91
N PRO A 34 3.87 2.22 17.63
CA PRO A 34 5.01 1.58 17.00
C PRO A 34 4.47 0.56 16.00
N LEU A 35 4.58 0.85 14.70
CA LEU A 35 4.27 -0.12 13.67
C LEU A 35 5.32 -1.23 13.77
N PRO A 36 4.92 -2.52 13.79
CA PRO A 36 5.88 -3.61 13.69
C PRO A 36 6.69 -3.41 12.40
N GLY A 37 7.99 -3.13 12.55
CA GLY A 37 8.87 -2.76 11.44
C GLY A 37 9.33 -1.30 11.40
N ALA A 38 9.08 -0.49 12.44
CA ALA A 38 9.57 0.89 12.53
C ALA A 38 11.05 1.03 12.08
N GLY A 39 11.95 0.18 12.62
CA GLY A 39 13.37 0.23 12.25
C GLY A 39 13.66 0.02 10.74
N LEU A 40 12.91 -0.87 10.07
CA LEU A 40 13.04 -1.09 8.62
C LEU A 40 12.45 0.08 7.82
N ALA A 41 11.36 0.67 8.30
CA ALA A 41 10.79 1.86 7.70
C ALA A 41 11.75 3.05 7.80
N GLN A 42 12.43 3.22 8.94
CA GLN A 42 13.47 4.24 9.09
C GLN A 42 14.66 3.99 8.14
N ALA A 43 15.15 2.74 8.04
CA ALA A 43 16.24 2.40 7.12
C ALA A 43 15.87 2.67 5.64
N TYR A 44 14.63 2.37 5.25
CA TYR A 44 14.13 2.69 3.91
C TYR A 44 14.02 4.20 3.67
N LEU A 45 13.54 4.96 4.66
CA LEU A 45 13.47 6.42 4.55
C LEU A 45 14.86 7.06 4.49
N GLN A 46 15.83 6.51 5.21
CA GLN A 46 17.23 6.94 5.14
C GLN A 46 17.78 6.69 3.73
N PHE A 47 17.58 5.49 3.18
CA PHE A 47 17.97 5.15 1.80
C PHE A 47 17.41 6.13 0.76
N LEU A 48 16.13 6.48 0.87
CA LEU A 48 15.50 7.45 -0.04
C LEU A 48 16.05 8.86 0.14
N SER A 49 16.44 9.24 1.36
CA SER A 49 17.01 10.54 1.68
C SER A 49 18.44 10.68 1.18
N ASP A 50 19.21 9.59 1.20
CA ASP A 50 20.60 9.56 0.72
C ASP A 50 20.67 9.66 -0.82
N GLY A 51 19.62 9.24 -1.53
CA GLY A 51 19.39 9.55 -2.95
C GLY A 51 20.60 9.24 -3.86
N SER A 52 21.21 10.28 -4.43
CA SER A 52 22.37 10.19 -5.33
C SER A 52 23.70 10.57 -4.66
N SER A 53 23.71 10.80 -3.35
CA SER A 53 24.89 11.29 -2.64
C SER A 53 25.91 10.18 -2.31
N LEU A 54 25.47 8.93 -2.33
CA LEU A 54 26.29 7.74 -2.10
C LEU A 54 26.23 6.79 -3.30
N TYR A 55 27.22 5.90 -3.39
CA TYR A 55 27.19 4.85 -4.40
C TYR A 55 26.00 3.90 -4.13
N PRO A 56 25.20 3.52 -5.14
CA PRO A 56 23.93 2.81 -4.92
C PRO A 56 24.05 1.50 -4.13
N LEU A 57 25.12 0.73 -4.34
CA LEU A 57 25.35 -0.51 -3.59
C LEU A 57 25.66 -0.25 -2.12
N ASP A 58 26.33 0.85 -1.81
CA ASP A 58 26.66 1.22 -0.43
C ASP A 58 25.42 1.77 0.29
N ALA A 59 24.60 2.56 -0.41
CA ALA A 59 23.31 3.02 0.11
C ALA A 59 22.37 1.85 0.46
N LEU A 60 22.33 0.81 -0.37
CA LEU A 60 21.56 -0.40 -0.10
C LEU A 60 22.09 -1.17 1.11
N LYS A 61 23.41 -1.31 1.24
CA LYS A 61 24.03 -1.94 2.41
C LYS A 61 23.72 -1.19 3.71
N LEU A 62 23.75 0.15 3.68
CA LEU A 62 23.35 1.00 4.82
C LEU A 62 21.88 0.83 5.18
N ALA A 63 21.01 0.58 4.18
CA ALA A 63 19.61 0.26 4.39
C ALA A 63 19.37 -1.16 4.93
N GLY A 64 20.43 -1.95 5.14
CA GLY A 64 20.37 -3.34 5.60
C GLY A 64 20.19 -4.37 4.48
N VAL A 65 20.33 -3.97 3.21
CA VAL A 65 20.18 -4.85 2.03
C VAL A 65 21.55 -5.09 1.39
N ASP A 66 22.15 -6.26 1.63
CA ASP A 66 23.43 -6.62 1.01
C ASP A 66 23.26 -7.42 -0.30
N MET A 67 23.43 -6.73 -1.41
CA MET A 67 23.36 -7.30 -2.77
C MET A 67 24.60 -8.12 -3.16
N ALA A 68 25.63 -8.22 -2.32
CA ALA A 68 26.75 -9.15 -2.52
C ALA A 68 26.36 -10.61 -2.23
N THR A 69 25.18 -10.82 -1.65
CA THR A 69 24.67 -12.11 -1.21
C THR A 69 23.37 -12.44 -1.96
N PRO A 70 23.04 -13.73 -2.22
CA PRO A 70 21.80 -14.10 -2.92
C PRO A 70 20.51 -13.89 -2.10
N GLN A 71 20.62 -13.75 -0.79
CA GLN A 71 19.50 -13.70 0.17
C GLN A 71 18.44 -12.65 -0.16
N PRO A 72 18.77 -11.40 -0.56
CA PRO A 72 17.76 -10.39 -0.90
C PRO A 72 16.91 -10.79 -2.11
N VAL A 73 17.52 -11.49 -3.08
CA VAL A 73 16.84 -11.95 -4.29
C VAL A 73 15.92 -13.12 -3.95
N GLU A 74 16.41 -14.09 -3.18
CA GLU A 74 15.60 -15.23 -2.71
C GLU A 74 14.39 -14.76 -1.89
N ALA A 75 14.57 -13.79 -1.00
CA ALA A 75 13.48 -13.20 -0.21
C ALA A 75 12.42 -12.52 -1.10
N ALA A 76 12.84 -11.78 -2.13
CA ALA A 76 11.93 -11.13 -3.06
C ALA A 76 11.08 -12.15 -3.86
N PHE A 77 11.70 -13.23 -4.34
CA PHE A 77 10.98 -14.32 -5.01
C PHE A 77 10.07 -15.09 -4.06
N GLY A 78 10.42 -15.21 -2.78
CA GLY A 78 9.52 -15.76 -1.76
C GLY A 78 8.21 -14.96 -1.63
N VAL A 79 8.29 -13.62 -1.66
CA VAL A 79 7.09 -12.77 -1.66
C VAL A 79 6.28 -12.98 -2.95
N LEU A 80 6.94 -13.04 -4.11
CA LEU A 80 6.25 -13.29 -5.38
C LEU A 80 5.53 -14.65 -5.37
N ALA A 81 6.16 -15.71 -4.87
CA ALA A 81 5.55 -17.03 -4.74
C ALA A 81 4.28 -16.96 -3.87
N SER A 82 4.34 -16.28 -2.72
CA SER A 82 3.17 -16.08 -1.85
C SER A 82 2.03 -15.33 -2.55
N LEU A 83 2.35 -14.36 -3.41
CA LEU A 83 1.33 -13.67 -4.22
C LEU A 83 0.67 -14.59 -5.25
N VAL A 84 1.45 -15.49 -5.87
CA VAL A 84 0.93 -16.50 -6.80
C VAL A 84 0.03 -17.50 -6.07
N ASP A 85 0.46 -18.01 -4.92
CA ASP A 85 -0.37 -18.91 -4.09
C ASP A 85 -1.70 -18.25 -3.71
N ARG A 86 -1.64 -16.97 -3.32
CA ARG A 86 -2.83 -16.17 -3.02
C ARG A 86 -3.75 -16.03 -4.23
N LEU A 87 -3.19 -15.84 -5.42
CA LEU A 87 -3.96 -15.77 -6.66
C LEU A 87 -4.65 -17.10 -6.96
N GLU A 88 -3.94 -18.23 -6.84
CA GLU A 88 -4.53 -19.56 -7.05
C GLU A 88 -5.69 -19.84 -6.10
N MET A 89 -5.56 -19.49 -4.82
CA MET A 89 -6.65 -19.64 -3.85
C MET A 89 -7.90 -18.85 -4.23
N LEU A 90 -7.74 -17.65 -4.78
CA LEU A 90 -8.86 -16.81 -5.21
C LEU A 90 -9.54 -17.38 -6.46
N LEU A 91 -8.76 -17.91 -7.41
CA LEU A 91 -9.29 -18.51 -8.64
C LEU A 91 -10.05 -19.80 -8.37
N ARG A 92 -9.68 -20.59 -7.36
CA ARG A 92 -10.41 -21.80 -6.95
C ARG A 92 -11.75 -21.53 -6.27
N LYS A 93 -12.00 -20.29 -5.85
CA LYS A 93 -13.21 -19.86 -5.13
C LYS A 93 -14.33 -19.36 -6.06
N GLY A 94 -14.10 -19.31 -7.37
CA GLY A 94 -15.08 -18.95 -8.41
C GLY A 94 -15.42 -20.13 -9.29
#